data_AF-A0A514ME29-F1
#
_entry.id   AF-A0A514ME29-F1
#
_cell.length_a   1.000
_cell.length_b   1.000
_cell.length_c   1.000
_cell.angle_alpha   90.00
_cell.angle_beta   90.00
_cell.angle_gamma   90.00
#
_symmetry.space_group_name_H-M   'P 1'
#
loop_
_entity.id
_entity.type
_entity.pdbx_description
1 polymer ?
#
loop_
_entity_poly.entity_id
_entity_poly.type
_entity_poly.pdbx_seq_one_letter_code
_entity_poly.pdbx_strand_id
1 'polypeptide(L)'
;STTFESIPSTLPRADQEEDDEFYELQPADYFNLVSNRIAEQSIALKTRKMREAELAAQRAKITKAVMRVRFPDGYILEADFHPSETVRSLVDLLLKVIARPDLPFYLYTVPPKKRIADTSQDFYTVGFVPGANVLFSYDLPE
;
A
#
# COMPACT_ATOMS: atom_id res chain seq x y z
N SER A 1 33.25 -4.01 -5.48
CA SER A 1 32.25 -4.94 -6.04
C SER A 1 31.36 -5.37 -4.91
N THR A 2 30.12 -4.91 -4.86
CA THR A 2 29.20 -5.17 -3.74
C THR A 2 28.34 -6.38 -4.09
N THR A 3 28.49 -7.44 -3.30
CA THR A 3 27.73 -8.69 -3.41
C THR A 3 26.29 -8.45 -2.96
N PHE A 4 25.31 -8.78 -3.82
CA PHE A 4 23.89 -8.75 -3.48
C PHE A 4 23.56 -10.08 -2.80
N GLU A 5 23.28 -10.06 -1.51
CA GLU A 5 22.93 -11.25 -0.74
C GLU A 5 21.43 -11.53 -0.92
N SER A 6 21.12 -12.63 -1.59
CA SER A 6 19.74 -13.08 -1.84
C SER A 6 19.13 -13.61 -0.55
N ILE A 7 18.14 -12.90 -0.01
CA ILE A 7 17.34 -13.36 1.12
C ILE A 7 16.52 -14.58 0.66
N PRO A 8 16.62 -15.76 1.31
CA PRO A 8 15.84 -16.93 0.90
C PRO A 8 14.34 -16.69 1.15
N SER A 9 13.56 -16.75 0.08
CA SER A 9 12.10 -16.66 0.11
C SER A 9 11.49 -17.93 0.73
N THR A 10 10.85 -17.82 1.89
CA THR A 10 10.09 -18.89 2.58
C THR A 10 8.69 -19.10 1.98
N LEU A 11 8.44 -18.66 0.75
CA LEU A 11 7.16 -18.89 0.07
C LEU A 11 7.24 -20.18 -0.75
N PRO A 12 6.20 -21.04 -0.71
CA PRO A 12 6.14 -22.20 -1.59
C PRO A 12 6.24 -21.75 -3.05
N ARG A 13 6.80 -22.63 -3.90
CA ARG A 13 6.89 -22.34 -5.34
C ARG A 13 5.47 -22.22 -5.90
N ALA A 14 5.25 -21.26 -6.78
CA ALA A 14 3.95 -20.99 -7.42
C ALA A 14 3.36 -22.19 -8.19
N ASP A 15 4.16 -23.24 -8.41
CA ASP A 15 3.78 -24.45 -9.15
C ASP A 15 3.35 -25.62 -8.22
N GLN A 16 3.23 -25.40 -6.91
CA GLN A 16 2.68 -26.40 -6.00
C GLN A 16 1.15 -26.24 -5.95
N GLU A 17 0.43 -27.18 -6.56
CA GLU A 17 -1.00 -27.35 -6.29
C GLU A 17 -1.17 -27.69 -4.81
N GLU A 18 -1.97 -26.88 -4.11
CA GLU A 18 -2.33 -27.14 -2.71
C GLU A 18 -3.32 -28.31 -2.67
N ASP A 19 -3.12 -29.25 -1.73
CA ASP A 19 -4.02 -30.41 -1.55
C ASP A 19 -5.43 -29.96 -1.14
N ASP A 20 -6.45 -30.76 -1.47
CA ASP A 20 -7.85 -30.46 -1.13
C ASP A 20 -8.07 -30.21 0.37
N GLU A 21 -7.29 -30.86 1.25
CA GLU A 21 -7.34 -30.68 2.71
C GLU A 21 -7.06 -29.24 3.16
N PHE A 22 -6.28 -28.47 2.40
CA PHE A 22 -6.05 -27.04 2.66
C PHE A 22 -7.35 -26.22 2.58
N TYR A 23 -8.27 -26.62 1.70
CA TYR A 23 -9.55 -25.97 1.51
C TYR A 23 -10.64 -26.49 2.45
N GLU A 24 -10.38 -27.57 3.19
CA GLU A 24 -11.28 -28.11 4.20
C GLU A 24 -11.17 -27.36 5.52
N LEU A 25 -12.30 -26.88 6.05
CA LEU A 25 -12.35 -26.15 7.32
C LEU A 25 -11.90 -27.04 8.48
N GLN A 26 -10.84 -26.63 9.16
CA GLN A 26 -10.36 -27.30 10.35
C GLN A 26 -11.16 -26.84 11.59
N PRO A 27 -11.20 -27.63 12.68
CA PRO A 27 -11.86 -27.22 13.92
C PRO A 27 -11.37 -25.86 14.44
N ALA A 28 -10.08 -25.55 14.28
CA ALA A 28 -9.50 -24.27 14.67
C ALA A 28 -10.10 -23.09 13.88
N ASP A 29 -10.36 -23.26 12.58
CA ASP A 29 -10.98 -22.23 11.74
C ASP A 29 -12.42 -21.96 12.17
N TYR A 30 -13.14 -23.02 12.55
CA TYR A 30 -14.48 -22.89 13.12
C TYR A 30 -14.46 -22.07 14.42
N PHE A 31 -13.52 -22.32 15.34
CA PHE A 31 -13.39 -21.53 16.56
C PHE A 31 -13.09 -20.05 16.25
N ASN A 32 -12.21 -19.77 15.30
CA ASN A 32 -11.90 -18.39 14.89
C ASN A 32 -13.13 -17.71 14.28
N LEU A 33 -13.87 -18.41 13.42
CA LEU A 33 -15.08 -17.89 12.78
C LEU A 33 -16.17 -17.57 13.81
N VAL A 34 -16.42 -18.49 14.76
CA VAL A 34 -17.41 -18.29 15.83
C VAL A 34 -16.99 -17.16 16.76
N SER A 35 -15.71 -17.09 17.13
CA SER A 35 -15.17 -16.04 18.01
C SER A 35 -15.29 -14.65 17.36
N ASN A 36 -14.96 -14.53 16.07
CA ASN A 36 -15.12 -13.27 15.32
C ASN A 36 -16.59 -12.85 15.25
N ARG A 37 -17.51 -13.79 15.01
CA ARG A 37 -18.95 -13.52 14.98
C ARG A 37 -19.48 -13.03 16.33
N ILE A 38 -19.02 -13.63 17.43
CA ILE A 38 -19.38 -13.18 18.79
C ILE A 38 -18.79 -11.78 19.05
N ALA A 39 -17.57 -11.50 18.61
CA ALA A 39 -16.95 -10.18 18.72
C ALA A 39 -17.72 -9.09 17.92
N GLU A 40 -18.17 -9.42 16.72
CA GLU A 40 -19.01 -8.54 15.88
C GLU A 40 -20.40 -8.30 16.49
N GLN A 41 -20.99 -9.32 17.12
CA GLN A 41 -22.26 -9.17 17.83
C GLN A 41 -22.11 -8.40 19.14
N SER A 42 -20.91 -8.38 19.72
CA SER A 42 -20.58 -7.65 20.95
C SER A 42 -19.85 -6.34 20.69
N ILE A 43 -20.12 -5.66 19.56
CA ILE A 43 -19.61 -4.30 19.30
C ILE A 43 -20.07 -3.36 20.42
N ALA A 44 -19.19 -3.21 21.41
CA ALA A 44 -19.35 -2.25 22.49
C ALA A 44 -19.14 -0.84 21.93
N LEU A 45 -19.91 0.13 22.45
CA LEU A 45 -19.79 1.54 22.07
C LEU A 45 -18.36 2.04 22.37
N LYS A 46 -17.52 2.16 21.35
CA LYS A 46 -16.18 2.73 21.50
C LYS A 46 -16.29 4.24 21.77
N THR A 47 -15.80 4.65 22.94
CA THR A 47 -15.68 6.07 23.31
C THR A 47 -14.75 6.81 22.35
N ARG A 48 -14.91 8.13 22.22
CA ARG A 48 -14.03 8.98 21.38
C ARG A 48 -12.55 8.76 21.71
N LYS A 49 -12.23 8.67 23.01
CA LYS A 49 -10.86 8.45 23.51
C LYS A 49 -10.27 7.11 23.07
N MET A 50 -11.07 6.04 23.05
CA MET A 50 -10.60 4.72 22.58
C MET A 50 -10.29 4.74 21.08
N ARG A 51 -11.13 5.37 20.26
CA ARG A 51 -10.88 5.51 18.81
C ARG A 51 -9.62 6.31 18.51
N GLU A 52 -9.40 7.40 19.23
CA GLU A 52 -8.22 8.25 19.06
C GLU A 52 -6.92 7.53 19.46
N ALA A 53 -6.93 6.80 20.58
CA ALA A 53 -5.78 6.03 21.04
C ALA A 53 -5.44 4.87 20.09
N GLU A 54 -6.44 4.19 19.53
CA GLU A 54 -6.24 3.10 18.56
C GLU A 54 -5.63 3.63 17.25
N LEU A 55 -6.11 4.77 16.74
CA LEU A 55 -5.52 5.43 15.57
C LEU A 55 -4.10 5.90 15.83
N ALA A 56 -3.82 6.46 17.01
CA ALA A 56 -2.47 6.86 17.40
C ALA A 56 -1.51 5.66 17.49
N ALA A 57 -1.96 4.54 18.05
CA ALA A 57 -1.18 3.31 18.12
C ALA A 57 -0.94 2.70 16.73
N GLN A 58 -1.92 2.74 15.83
CA GLN A 58 -1.75 2.30 14.44
C GLN A 58 -0.76 3.19 13.68
N ARG A 59 -0.85 4.52 13.83
CA ARG A 59 0.12 5.48 13.28
C ARG A 59 1.54 5.20 13.77
N ALA A 60 1.71 4.96 15.07
CA ALA A 60 3.03 4.72 15.66
C ALA A 60 3.69 3.43 15.14
N LYS A 61 2.92 2.42 14.72
CA LYS A 61 3.46 1.18 14.15
C LYS A 61 4.00 1.36 12.75
N ILE A 62 3.49 2.35 12.00
CA ILE A 62 3.88 2.55 10.62
C ILE A 62 4.88 3.71 10.56
N THR A 63 6.15 3.34 10.49
CA THR A 63 7.27 4.29 10.46
C THR A 63 7.75 4.59 9.04
N LYS A 64 7.26 3.84 8.05
CA LYS A 64 7.73 3.85 6.67
C LYS A 64 6.56 3.65 5.70
N ALA A 65 6.60 4.39 4.59
CA ALA A 65 5.68 4.26 3.48
C ALA A 65 6.47 3.96 2.19
N VAL A 66 6.24 2.81 1.56
CA VAL A 66 6.93 2.42 0.31
C VAL A 66 6.05 2.79 -0.88
N MET A 67 6.51 3.72 -1.72
CA MET A 67 5.81 4.11 -2.95
C MET A 67 6.40 3.37 -4.15
N ARG A 68 5.53 2.74 -4.95
CA ARG A 68 5.89 2.09 -6.20
C ARG A 68 5.20 2.80 -7.35
N VAL A 69 5.96 3.52 -8.16
CA VAL A 69 5.44 4.20 -9.35
C VAL A 69 5.72 3.34 -10.58
N ARG A 70 4.64 2.86 -11.21
CA ARG A 70 4.71 2.09 -12.46
C ARG A 70 4.57 3.01 -13.65
N PHE A 71 5.58 2.99 -14.51
CA PHE A 71 5.63 3.73 -15.76
C PHE A 71 4.97 2.93 -16.90
N PRO A 72 4.52 3.60 -17.97
CA PRO A 72 3.84 2.95 -19.10
C PRO A 72 4.75 2.02 -19.92
N ASP A 73 6.07 2.18 -19.80
CA ASP A 73 7.11 1.34 -20.39
C ASP A 73 7.37 0.05 -19.57
N GLY A 74 6.68 -0.13 -18.44
CA GLY A 74 6.79 -1.30 -17.58
C GLY A 74 7.81 -1.17 -16.46
N TYR A 75 8.59 -0.08 -16.40
CA TYR A 75 9.53 0.16 -15.31
C TYR A 75 8.80 0.55 -14.02
N ILE A 76 9.42 0.23 -12.88
CA ILE A 76 8.91 0.56 -11.56
C ILE A 76 9.98 1.34 -10.80
N LEU A 77 9.61 2.54 -10.35
CA LEU A 77 10.40 3.30 -9.38
C LEU A 77 9.86 2.99 -7.98
N GLU A 78 10.68 2.35 -7.16
CA GLU A 78 10.40 2.16 -5.74
C GLU A 78 11.17 3.19 -4.92
N ALA A 79 10.47 3.86 -4.01
CA ALA A 79 11.07 4.85 -3.13
C ALA A 79 10.42 4.82 -1.73
N ASP A 80 11.26 5.06 -0.74
CA ASP A 80 10.88 5.06 0.67
C ASP A 80 10.58 6.47 1.15
N PHE A 81 9.42 6.64 1.78
CA PHE A 81 8.94 7.91 2.32
C PHE A 81 8.56 7.75 3.79
N HIS A 82 8.52 8.88 4.51
CA HIS A 82 7.91 8.93 5.83
C HIS A 82 6.38 9.11 5.69
N PRO A 83 5.53 8.45 6.50
CA PRO A 83 4.07 8.56 6.36
C PRO A 83 3.50 9.98 6.50
N SER A 84 4.23 10.88 7.15
CA SER A 84 3.89 12.30 7.29
C SER A 84 4.33 13.17 6.12
N GLU A 85 5.05 12.60 5.14
CA GLU A 85 5.37 13.32 3.91
C GLU A 85 4.15 13.42 3.01
N THR A 86 4.17 14.45 2.16
CA THR A 86 3.07 14.73 1.24
C THR A 86 3.27 14.05 -0.10
N VAL A 87 2.18 13.85 -0.82
CA VAL A 87 2.22 13.37 -2.21
C VAL A 87 3.09 14.27 -3.09
N ARG A 88 3.21 15.57 -2.76
CA ARG A 88 4.15 16.48 -3.42
C ARG A 88 5.60 15.99 -3.37
N SER A 89 6.07 15.42 -2.27
CA SER A 89 7.43 14.85 -2.19
C SER A 89 7.67 13.76 -3.24
N LEU A 90 6.64 12.96 -3.53
CA LEU A 90 6.69 11.96 -4.60
C LEU A 90 6.74 12.62 -5.99
N VAL A 91 5.95 13.65 -6.22
CA VAL A 91 5.97 14.42 -7.48
C VAL A 91 7.32 15.08 -7.71
N ASP A 92 7.90 15.69 -6.67
CA ASP A 92 9.21 16.34 -6.72
C ASP A 92 10.34 15.31 -6.97
N LEU A 93 10.21 14.09 -6.44
CA LEU A 93 11.11 12.98 -6.78
C LEU A 93 10.97 12.59 -8.26
N LEU A 94 9.73 12.43 -8.74
CA LEU A 94 9.48 12.06 -10.13
C LEU A 94 10.04 13.08 -11.11
N LEU A 95 9.87 14.38 -10.84
CA LEU A 95 10.43 15.46 -11.67
C LEU A 95 11.96 15.39 -11.81
N LYS A 96 12.67 14.80 -10.84
CA LYS A 96 14.13 14.62 -10.90
C LYS A 96 14.55 13.36 -11.65
N VAL A 97 13.67 12.35 -11.73
CA VAL A 97 13.99 11.02 -12.27
C VAL A 97 13.48 10.85 -13.70
N ILE A 98 12.39 11.53 -14.08
CA ILE A 98 11.83 11.44 -15.43
C ILE A 98 12.71 12.17 -16.46
N ALA A 99 12.81 11.61 -17.65
CA ALA A 99 13.60 12.18 -18.74
C ALA A 99 13.01 13.48 -19.32
N ARG A 100 11.69 13.67 -19.22
CA ARG A 100 10.95 14.82 -19.78
C ARG A 100 10.11 15.50 -18.70
N PRO A 101 10.75 16.30 -17.82
CA PRO A 101 10.04 17.02 -16.76
C PRO A 101 9.22 18.22 -17.26
N ASP A 102 9.43 18.62 -18.52
CA ASP A 102 8.71 19.68 -19.23
C ASP A 102 7.28 19.28 -19.64
N LEU A 103 7.02 17.97 -19.77
CA LEU A 103 5.71 17.46 -20.17
C LEU A 103 4.78 17.32 -18.96
N PRO A 104 3.51 17.74 -19.08
CA PRO A 104 2.53 17.49 -18.04
C PRO A 104 2.31 15.98 -17.88
N PHE A 105 2.16 15.53 -16.63
CA PHE A 105 1.87 14.14 -16.29
C PHE A 105 0.87 14.09 -15.14
N TYR A 106 0.23 12.93 -14.99
CA TYR A 106 -0.67 12.66 -13.88
C TYR A 106 -0.40 11.28 -13.27
N LEU A 107 -0.73 11.18 -11.98
CA LEU A 107 -0.64 9.95 -11.20
C LEU A 107 -2.05 9.43 -10.93
N TYR A 108 -2.22 8.10 -10.94
CA TYR A 108 -3.50 7.47 -10.67
C TYR A 108 -3.36 6.08 -10.06
N THR A 109 -4.40 5.63 -9.36
CA THR A 109 -4.51 4.26 -8.84
C THR A 109 -5.58 3.49 -9.61
N VAL A 110 -5.48 2.16 -9.63
CA VAL A 110 -6.45 1.22 -10.24
C VAL A 110 -6.58 -0.05 -9.40
N PRO A 111 -7.73 -0.75 -9.40
CA PRO A 111 -9.05 -0.38 -9.93
C PRO A 111 -10.00 0.12 -8.82
N PRO A 112 -10.75 1.22 -8.97
CA PRO A 112 -11.03 2.01 -10.17
C PRO A 112 -9.99 3.10 -10.47
N LYS A 113 -9.94 3.58 -11.74
CA LYS A 113 -9.04 4.66 -12.15
C LYS A 113 -9.36 5.95 -11.39
N LYS A 114 -8.56 6.27 -10.36
CA LYS A 114 -8.68 7.51 -9.59
C LYS A 114 -7.42 8.33 -9.73
N ARG A 115 -7.53 9.53 -10.33
CA ARG A 115 -6.42 10.49 -10.42
C ARG A 115 -6.12 11.06 -9.04
N ILE A 116 -4.84 11.19 -8.72
CA ILE A 116 -4.38 11.83 -7.48
C ILE A 116 -4.29 13.33 -7.76
N ALA A 117 -5.38 14.05 -7.49
CA ALA A 117 -5.45 15.50 -7.73
C ALA A 117 -4.83 16.31 -6.59
N ASP A 118 -4.99 15.85 -5.35
CA ASP A 118 -4.51 16.57 -4.17
C ASP A 118 -3.10 16.11 -3.81
N THR A 119 -2.10 16.94 -4.13
CA THR A 119 -0.70 16.70 -3.79
C THR A 119 -0.32 17.25 -2.41
N SER A 120 -1.22 17.99 -1.75
CA SER A 120 -0.95 18.64 -0.47
C SER A 120 -1.16 17.72 0.74
N GLN A 121 -1.88 16.60 0.55
CA GLN A 121 -2.15 15.62 1.61
C GLN A 121 -0.94 14.73 1.90
N ASP A 122 -0.85 14.30 3.16
CA ASP A 122 0.13 13.32 3.61
C ASP A 122 -0.24 11.89 3.17
N PHE A 123 0.76 11.01 3.06
CA PHE A 123 0.55 9.63 2.64
C PHE A 123 -0.41 8.87 3.56
N TYR A 124 -0.46 9.23 4.85
CA TYR A 124 -1.38 8.64 5.80
C TYR A 124 -2.85 8.95 5.46
N THR A 125 -3.17 10.20 5.12
CA THR A 125 -4.52 10.67 4.82
C THR A 125 -5.03 10.15 3.48
N VAL A 126 -4.17 10.07 2.46
CA VAL A 126 -4.53 9.43 1.18
C VAL A 126 -4.59 7.89 1.25
N GLY A 127 -4.17 7.28 2.37
CA GLY A 127 -4.21 5.83 2.58
C GLY A 127 -3.10 5.07 1.84
N PHE A 128 -1.96 5.72 1.60
CA PHE A 128 -0.81 5.14 0.88
C PHE A 128 0.19 4.47 1.84
N VAL A 129 -0.29 4.02 2.98
CA VAL A 129 0.54 3.55 4.10
C VAL A 129 0.05 2.14 4.48
N PRO A 130 0.93 1.13 4.59
CA PRO A 130 2.40 1.18 4.60
C PRO A 130 3.06 1.24 3.21
N GLY A 131 2.28 1.21 2.14
CA GLY A 131 2.79 1.42 0.79
C GLY A 131 1.67 1.55 -0.23
N ALA A 132 2.01 2.00 -1.43
CA ALA A 132 1.05 2.18 -2.51
C ALA A 132 1.66 1.90 -3.88
N ASN A 133 0.84 1.33 -4.76
CA ASN A 133 1.13 1.19 -6.18
C ASN A 133 0.42 2.32 -6.94
N VAL A 134 1.21 3.19 -7.53
CA VAL A 134 0.74 4.35 -8.29
C VAL A 134 1.16 4.19 -9.73
N LEU A 135 0.28 4.51 -10.67
CA LEU A 135 0.57 4.46 -12.10
C LEU A 135 0.86 5.88 -12.60
N PHE A 136 1.85 5.99 -13.47
CA PHE A 136 2.27 7.23 -14.12
C PHE A 136 1.79 7.26 -15.57
N SER A 137 1.36 8.43 -16.05
CA SER A 137 1.04 8.67 -17.46
C SER A 137 1.25 10.15 -17.82
N TYR A 138 1.75 10.42 -19.02
CA TYR A 138 1.85 11.78 -19.55
C TYR A 138 0.46 12.29 -19.99
N ASP A 139 0.18 13.58 -19.75
CA ASP A 139 -1.06 14.26 -20.14
C ASP A 139 -0.83 15.02 -21.46
N LEU A 140 -0.51 14.27 -22.52
CA LEU A 140 -0.31 14.86 -23.84
C LEU A 140 -1.68 15.21 -24.44
N PRO A 141 -1.88 16.42 -24.97
CA PRO A 141 -3.04 16.68 -25.82
C PRO A 141 -2.96 15.76 -27.05
N GLU A 142 -4.07 15.09 -27.38
CA GLU A 142 -4.22 14.32 -28.62
C GLU A 142 -4.01 15.19 -29.87
#